data_AF-A0A7C1GC49-F1
#
_entry.id   AF-A0A7C1GC49-F1
#
_cell.length_a   1.000
_cell.length_b   1.000
_cell.length_c   1.000
_cell.angle_alpha   90.00
_cell.angle_beta   90.00
_cell.angle_gamma   90.00
#
_symmetry.space_group_name_H-M   'P 1'
#
loop_
_entity.id
_entity.type
_entity.pdbx_description
1 polymer ?
#
loop_
_entity_poly.entity_id
_entity_poly.type
_entity_poly.pdbx_seq_one_letter_code
_entity_poly.pdbx_strand_id
1 'polypeptide(L)' 'MKTITISDEVYYKLVAIKGRKSFTEVIDELIKENVKKRAEMIISLSKRSPPEEYEEAIKLRKEGLRARFVENSF' A
#
# COMPACT_ATOMS: atom_id res chain seq x y z
N MET A 1 -11.60 23.08 -12.50
CA MET A 1 -11.77 21.91 -13.37
C MET A 1 -10.53 21.81 -14.25
N LYS A 2 -9.86 20.65 -14.30
CA LYS A 2 -8.73 20.40 -15.20
C LYS A 2 -9.17 19.39 -16.26
N THR A 3 -8.76 19.58 -17.50
CA THR A 3 -9.06 18.66 -18.61
C THR A 3 -7.90 17.71 -18.78
N ILE A 4 -8.21 16.42 -18.97
CA ILE A 4 -7.24 15.40 -19.35
C ILE A 4 -7.66 14.81 -20.69
N THR A 5 -6.68 14.43 -21.49
CA THR A 5 -6.91 13.72 -22.75
C THR A 5 -6.47 12.28 -22.59
N ILE A 6 -7.25 11.37 -23.14
CA ILE A 6 -7.00 9.93 -23.10
C ILE A 6 -7.17 9.36 -24.52
N SER A 7 -6.63 8.18 -24.78
CA SER A 7 -6.88 7.50 -26.05
C SER A 7 -8.34 7.05 -26.15
N ASP A 8 -8.83 6.94 -27.39
CA ASP A 8 -10.19 6.46 -27.67
C ASP A 8 -10.44 5.07 -27.08
N GLU A 9 -9.44 4.19 -27.12
CA GLU A 9 -9.50 2.87 -26.50
C GLU A 9 -9.82 2.94 -25.00
N VAL A 10 -9.14 3.83 -24.27
CA VAL A 10 -9.38 4.04 -22.83
C VAL A 10 -10.75 4.66 -22.60
N TYR A 11 -11.16 5.61 -23.45
CA TYR A 11 -12.49 6.21 -23.39
C TYR A 11 -13.58 5.13 -23.50
N TYR A 12 -13.50 4.24 -24.49
CA TYR A 12 -14.48 3.16 -24.66
C TYR A 12 -14.51 2.19 -23.48
N LYS A 13 -13.35 1.84 -22.91
CA LYS A 13 -13.28 1.04 -21.68
C LYS A 13 -13.99 1.73 -20.52
N LEU A 14 -13.75 3.02 -20.33
CA LEU A 14 -14.41 3.80 -19.27
C LEU A 14 -15.92 3.89 -19.51
N VAL A 15 -16.38 4.09 -20.74
CA VAL A 15 -17.81 4.10 -21.09
C VAL A 15 -18.48 2.78 -20.74
N ALA A 16 -17.84 1.65 -21.06
CA ALA A 16 -18.37 0.32 -20.76
C ALA A 16 -18.53 0.08 -19.25
N ILE A 17 -17.60 0.61 -18.44
CA ILE A 17 -17.62 0.48 -16.98
C ILE A 17 -18.57 1.49 -16.32
N LYS A 18 -18.74 2.65 -16.93
CA LYS A 18 -19.47 3.79 -16.34
C LYS A 18 -20.91 3.49 -15.99
N GLY A 19 -21.64 2.76 -16.83
CA GLY A 19 -23.06 2.50 -16.64
C GLY A 19 -23.85 3.79 -16.38
N ARG A 20 -24.44 3.92 -15.18
CA ARG A 20 -25.19 5.13 -14.73
C ARG A 20 -24.34 6.16 -13.97
N LYS A 21 -23.07 5.88 -13.66
CA LYS A 21 -22.19 6.75 -12.89
C LYS A 21 -21.62 7.88 -13.75
N SER A 22 -21.03 8.89 -13.14
CA SER A 22 -20.18 9.87 -13.84
C SER A 22 -18.78 9.32 -14.09
N PHE A 23 -18.05 9.89 -15.07
CA PHE A 23 -16.65 9.51 -15.28
C PHE A 23 -15.77 9.81 -14.07
N THR A 24 -16.05 10.89 -13.35
CA THR A 24 -15.35 11.24 -12.11
C THR A 24 -15.49 10.13 -11.08
N GLU A 25 -16.71 9.65 -10.83
CA GLU A 25 -16.96 8.56 -9.86
C GLU A 25 -16.22 7.27 -10.25
N VAL A 26 -16.26 6.90 -11.53
CA VAL A 26 -15.55 5.72 -12.03
C VAL A 26 -14.05 5.84 -11.82
N ILE A 27 -13.46 7.00 -12.14
CA ILE A 27 -12.03 7.25 -11.95
C ILE A 27 -11.67 7.19 -10.47
N ASP A 28 -12.51 7.77 -9.60
CA ASP A 28 -12.29 7.79 -8.16
C ASP A 28 -12.32 6.38 -7.55
N GLU A 29 -13.25 5.54 -8.01
CA GLU A 29 -13.35 4.13 -7.62
C GLU A 29 -12.12 3.34 -8.07
N LEU A 30 -11.70 3.47 -9.33
CA LEU A 30 -10.51 2.80 -9.87
C LEU A 30 -9.24 3.19 -9.10
N ILE A 31 -9.10 4.46 -8.72
CA ILE A 31 -7.98 4.93 -7.90
C ILE A 31 -8.04 4.31 -6.50
N LYS A 32 -9.21 4.34 -5.85
CA LYS A 32 -9.40 3.79 -4.49
C LYS A 32 -9.10 2.28 -4.45
N GLU A 33 -9.60 1.53 -5.43
CA GLU A 33 -9.31 0.09 -5.54
C GLU A 33 -7.82 -0.19 -5.72
N ASN A 34 -7.13 0.58 -6.56
CA ASN A 34 -5.70 0.42 -6.78
C ASN A 34 -4.90 0.69 -5.49
N VAL A 35 -5.20 1.79 -4.79
CA VAL A 35 -4.55 2.14 -3.51
C VAL A 35 -4.81 1.07 -2.47
N LYS A 36 -6.06 0.57 -2.37
CA LYS A 36 -6.41 -0.51 -1.44
C LYS A 36 -5.60 -1.78 -1.73
N LYS A 37 -5.54 -2.24 -2.98
CA LYS A 37 -4.74 -3.42 -3.37
C LYS A 37 -3.27 -3.26 -3.03
N ARG A 38 -2.69 -2.07 -3.26
CA ARG A 38 -1.29 -1.79 -2.89
C ARG A 38 -1.08 -1.84 -1.39
N ALA A 39 -1.99 -1.28 -0.60
CA ALA A 39 -1.93 -1.35 0.86
C ALA A 39 -2.03 -2.79 1.38
N GLU A 40 -2.97 -3.58 0.84
CA GLU A 40 -3.11 -5.00 1.20
C GLU A 40 -1.85 -5.81 0.87
N MET A 41 -1.20 -5.52 -0.26
CA MET A 41 0.08 -6.16 -0.63
C MET A 41 1.21 -5.79 0.33
N ILE A 42 1.29 -4.54 0.76
CA ILE A 42 2.30 -4.11 1.76
C ILE A 42 2.04 -4.81 3.10
N ILE A 43 0.78 -4.90 3.53
CA ILE A 43 0.39 -5.59 4.76
C ILE A 43 0.68 -7.09 4.67
N SER A 44 0.45 -7.73 3.52
CA SER A 44 0.73 -9.15 3.36
C SER A 44 2.24 -9.44 3.36
N LEU A 45 3.04 -8.56 2.76
CA LEU A 45 4.51 -8.62 2.84
C LEU A 45 5.01 -8.39 4.26
N SER A 46 4.40 -7.49 5.04
CA SER A 46 4.80 -7.24 6.43
C SER A 46 4.37 -8.32 7.41
N LYS A 47 3.31 -9.08 7.08
CA LYS A 47 2.81 -10.22 7.87
C LYS A 47 3.56 -11.52 7.59
N ARG A 48 4.32 -11.62 6.50
CA ARG A 48 5.26 -12.73 6.33
C ARG A 48 6.31 -12.60 7.42
N SER A 49 6.52 -13.68 8.20
CA SER A 49 7.66 -13.74 9.09
C SER A 49 8.91 -13.35 8.29
N PRO A 50 9.81 -12.54 8.87
CA PRO A 50 11.11 -12.30 8.26
C PRO A 50 11.72 -13.67 7.92
N PRO A 51 12.40 -13.83 6.76
CA PRO A 51 13.18 -15.03 6.51
C PRO A 51 14.03 -15.35 7.74
N GLU A 52 14.23 -16.63 8.10
CA GLU A 52 14.93 -17.03 9.34
C GLU A 52 16.27 -16.29 9.54
N GLU A 53 16.95 -15.95 8.44
CA GLU A 53 18.16 -15.13 8.38
C GLU A 53 18.03 -13.74 9.07
N TYR A 54 16.83 -13.17 9.12
CA TYR A 54 16.54 -11.88 9.76
C TYR A 54 16.11 -12.01 11.22
N GLU A 55 15.77 -13.20 11.72
CA GLU A 55 15.35 -13.39 13.11
C GLU A 55 16.50 -13.10 14.08
N GLU A 56 17.72 -13.53 13.76
CA GLU A 56 18.91 -13.24 14.59
C GLU A 56 19.22 -11.74 14.62
N ALA A 57 19.15 -11.05 13.48
CA ALA A 57 19.37 -9.61 13.41
C ALA A 57 18.32 -8.83 14.23
N ILE A 58 17.07 -9.29 14.24
CA ILE A 58 15.99 -8.69 15.03
C ILE A 58 16.20 -8.95 16.52
N LYS A 59 16.65 -10.15 16.90
CA LYS A 59 16.94 -10.53 18.29
C LYS A 59 18.08 -9.69 18.87
N LEU A 60 19.19 -9.58 18.15
CA LEU A 60 20.35 -8.75 18.53
C LEU A 60 19.95 -7.27 18.71
N ARG A 61 19.13 -6.73 17.81
CA ARG A 61 18.64 -5.34 17.95
C ARG A 61 17.73 -5.16 19.17
N LYS A 62 16.84 -6.11 19.46
CA LYS A 62 15.97 -6.05 20.65
C LYS A 62 16.76 -6.11 21.95
N GLU A 63 17.78 -6.97 22.02
CA GLU A 63 18.67 -7.09 23.17
C GLU A 63 19.48 -5.80 23.39
N GLY A 64 20.06 -5.24 22.32
CA GLY A 64 20.78 -3.95 22.39
C GLY A 64 19.89 -2.72 22.66
N LEU A 65 18.57 -2.80 22.41
CA LEU A 65 17.63 -1.74 22.79
C LEU A 65 17.24 -1.82 24.27
N ARG A 66 17.10 -3.04 24.81
CA ARG A 66 16.85 -3.27 26.24
C ARG A 66 18.02 -2.85 27.12
N ALA A 67 19.25 -3.15 26.72
CA ALA A 67 20.45 -2.75 27.45
C ALA A 67 20.52 -1.22 27.64
N ARG A 68 20.28 -0.44 26.58
CA ARG A 68 20.26 1.03 26.62
C ARG A 68 19.14 1.61 27.51
N PHE A 69 18.01 0.93 27.62
CA PHE A 69 16.93 1.37 28.50
C PHE A 69 17.27 1.18 29.98
N VAL A 70 18.03 0.13 30.30
CA VAL A 70 18.48 -0.14 31.67
C VAL A 70 19.57 0.84 32.09
N GLU A 71 20.51 1.19 31.21
CA GLU A 71 21.57 2.19 31.49
C GLU A 71 21.03 3.60 31.71
N ASN A 72 19.95 4.00 31.02
CA ASN A 72 19.32 5.32 31.19
C ASN A 72 18.35 5.42 32.39
N SER A 73 18.21 4.37 33.20
CA SER A 73 17.29 4.32 34.34
C SER A 73 17.98 4.37 35.72
N PHE A 74 19.28 4.71 35.76
CA PHE A 74 20.07 4.90 36.99
C PHE A 74 20.55 6.34 37.14
#